data_AF-A0A7D7WI64-F1
#
_entry.id   AF-A0A7D7WI64-F1
#
_cell.length_a   1.000
_cell.length_b   1.000
_cell.length_c   1.000
_cell.angle_alpha   90.00
_cell.angle_beta   90.00
_cell.angle_gamma   90.00
#
_symmetry.space_group_name_H-M   'P 1'
#
loop_
_entity.id
_entity.type
_entity.pdbx_description
1 polymer ?
#
loop_
_entity_poly.entity_id
_entity_poly.type
_entity_poly.pdbx_seq_one_letter_code
_entity_poly.pdbx_strand_id
1 'polypeptide(L)'
;MTDTTRFAAAVRGYRDEITAAMQISDDSLSATGLGERQRAAVAAARARLLSAVPPLPEGAQRRDDVLAGLGATTADAIARMQHEQGKVRALLDAGRPLGQIIASADDVRALAIADLVETLPQVLDSKSGAEIVAEVRGLVFDRLADLGVEAAAGVRDVEQKNAPAIAWHRAMTETAAGSDATVAAWQDVYRADPEGYEVVREGFDGQVDEWTRRLDLA
;
A
#
# COMPACT_ATOMS: atom_id res chain seq x y z
N MET A 1 -10.98 -0.09 -20.03
CA MET A 1 -11.24 0.94 -19.00
C MET A 1 -11.84 0.20 -17.81
N THR A 2 -11.18 0.20 -16.65
CA THR A 2 -11.69 -0.49 -15.46
C THR A 2 -12.93 0.27 -14.99
N ASP A 3 -14.07 -0.41 -14.92
CA ASP A 3 -15.27 0.15 -14.30
C ASP A 3 -15.04 0.17 -12.77
N THR A 4 -14.67 1.33 -12.26
CA THR A 4 -14.41 1.55 -10.83
C THR A 4 -15.67 1.92 -10.06
N THR A 5 -16.79 2.23 -10.73
CA THR A 5 -18.09 2.53 -10.12
C THR A 5 -18.57 1.35 -9.28
N ARG A 6 -18.29 0.11 -9.71
CA ARG A 6 -18.59 -1.10 -8.93
C ARG A 6 -17.79 -1.20 -7.62
N PHE A 7 -16.55 -0.68 -7.57
CA PHE A 7 -15.73 -0.72 -6.35
C PHE A 7 -16.24 0.30 -5.33
N ALA A 8 -16.53 1.51 -5.79
CA ALA A 8 -17.14 2.55 -4.96
C ALA A 8 -18.51 2.09 -4.40
N ALA A 9 -19.33 1.45 -5.23
CA ALA A 9 -20.60 0.86 -4.79
C ALA A 9 -20.41 -0.26 -3.75
N ALA A 10 -19.41 -1.12 -3.93
CA ALA A 10 -19.10 -2.19 -2.97
C ALA A 10 -18.66 -1.64 -1.60
N VAL A 11 -17.83 -0.60 -1.57
CA VAL A 11 -17.42 0.06 -0.32
C VAL A 11 -18.61 0.73 0.37
N ARG A 12 -19.45 1.46 -0.37
CA ARG A 12 -20.68 2.06 0.19
C ARG A 12 -21.60 0.98 0.77
N GLY A 13 -21.89 -0.06 -0.01
CA GLY A 13 -22.73 -1.17 0.43
C GLY A 13 -22.19 -1.87 1.68
N TYR A 14 -20.87 -2.10 1.76
CA TYR A 14 -20.24 -2.61 2.97
C TYR A 14 -20.50 -1.73 4.19
N ARG A 15 -20.34 -0.41 4.06
CA ARG A 15 -20.56 0.53 5.17
C ARG A 15 -22.02 0.55 5.61
N ASP A 16 -22.95 0.59 4.67
CA ASP A 16 -24.39 0.52 4.96
C ASP A 16 -24.73 -0.78 5.70
N GLU A 17 -24.15 -1.90 5.28
CA GLU A 17 -24.34 -3.21 5.92
C GLU A 17 -23.73 -3.26 7.33
N ILE A 18 -22.59 -2.63 7.58
CA ILE A 18 -21.99 -2.51 8.93
C ILE A 18 -22.88 -1.64 9.83
N THR A 19 -23.34 -0.49 9.35
CA THR A 19 -24.27 0.38 10.10
C THR A 19 -25.57 -0.36 10.41
N ALA A 20 -26.15 -1.05 9.42
CA ALA A 20 -27.35 -1.85 9.62
C ALA A 20 -27.11 -3.00 10.62
N ALA A 21 -25.94 -3.65 10.57
CA ALA A 21 -25.56 -4.69 11.52
C ALA A 21 -25.53 -4.16 12.96
N MET A 22 -25.01 -2.95 13.17
CA MET A 22 -24.97 -2.32 14.50
C MET A 22 -26.35 -1.90 15.01
N GLN A 23 -27.28 -1.60 14.10
CA GLN A 23 -28.66 -1.25 14.43
C GLN A 23 -29.56 -2.47 14.61
N ILE A 24 -29.06 -3.71 14.44
CA ILE A 24 -29.83 -4.92 14.73
C ILE A 24 -30.28 -4.86 16.19
N SER A 25 -31.60 -4.93 16.36
CA SER A 25 -32.28 -5.05 17.64
C SER A 25 -33.30 -6.19 17.51
N ASP A 26 -33.35 -7.05 18.51
CA ASP A 26 -34.28 -8.17 18.56
C ASP A 26 -34.60 -8.48 20.03
N ASP A 27 -35.80 -8.10 20.46
CA ASP A 27 -36.27 -8.25 21.84
C ASP A 27 -36.39 -9.72 22.28
N SER A 28 -36.32 -10.66 21.33
CA SER A 28 -36.33 -12.10 21.61
C SER A 28 -34.94 -12.69 21.87
N LEU A 29 -33.86 -11.94 21.62
CA LEU A 29 -32.48 -12.40 21.81
C LEU A 29 -31.89 -11.95 23.16
N SER A 30 -31.07 -12.80 23.75
CA SER A 30 -30.19 -12.39 24.85
C SER A 30 -29.10 -11.44 24.35
N ALA A 31 -28.45 -10.70 25.25
CA ALA A 31 -27.31 -9.83 24.88
C ALA A 31 -26.22 -10.59 24.12
N THR A 32 -25.92 -11.83 24.51
CA THR A 32 -24.97 -12.71 23.81
C THR A 32 -25.46 -13.08 22.41
N GLY A 33 -26.73 -13.47 22.27
CA GLY A 33 -27.32 -13.83 20.97
C GLY A 33 -27.40 -12.64 20.01
N LEU A 34 -27.65 -11.43 20.54
CA LEU A 34 -27.59 -10.20 19.78
C LEU A 34 -26.16 -9.94 19.26
N GLY A 35 -25.15 -10.06 20.14
CA GLY A 35 -23.75 -9.89 19.76
C GLY A 35 -23.26 -10.92 18.74
N GLU A 36 -23.72 -12.17 18.81
CA GLU A 36 -23.45 -13.20 17.79
C GLU A 36 -24.05 -12.84 16.43
N ARG A 37 -25.30 -12.36 16.42
CA ARG A 37 -25.99 -11.94 15.20
C ARG A 37 -25.32 -10.73 14.56
N GLN A 38 -24.90 -9.75 15.37
CA GLN A 38 -24.14 -8.58 14.90
C GLN A 38 -22.80 -9.02 14.29
N ARG A 39 -22.03 -9.89 14.97
CA ARG A 39 -20.77 -10.43 14.44
C ARG A 39 -20.96 -11.20 13.13
N ALA A 40 -22.01 -12.03 13.03
CA ALA A 40 -22.31 -12.76 11.81
C ALA A 40 -22.66 -11.83 10.64
N ALA A 41 -23.43 -10.76 10.90
CA ALA A 41 -23.75 -9.75 9.89
C ALA A 41 -22.49 -8.99 9.42
N VAL A 42 -21.62 -8.59 10.35
CA VAL A 42 -20.32 -7.95 10.03
C VAL A 42 -19.44 -8.88 9.20
N ALA A 43 -19.33 -10.16 9.57
CA ALA A 43 -18.55 -11.15 8.82
C ALA A 43 -19.08 -11.35 7.39
N ALA A 44 -20.41 -11.39 7.22
CA ALA A 44 -21.04 -11.47 5.90
C ALA A 44 -20.75 -10.23 5.04
N ALA A 45 -20.83 -9.03 5.63
CA ALA A 45 -20.50 -7.78 4.94
C ALA A 45 -19.03 -7.76 4.48
N ARG A 46 -18.10 -8.16 5.35
CA ARG A 46 -16.67 -8.29 5.01
C ARG A 46 -16.46 -9.27 3.86
N ALA A 47 -17.12 -10.43 3.87
CA ALA A 47 -17.01 -11.41 2.80
C ALA A 47 -17.52 -10.86 1.44
N ARG A 48 -18.59 -10.06 1.44
CA ARG A 48 -19.08 -9.39 0.22
C ARG A 48 -18.12 -8.32 -0.28
N LEU A 49 -17.51 -7.53 0.62
CA LEU A 49 -16.51 -6.55 0.23
C LEU A 49 -15.30 -7.24 -0.40
N LEU A 50 -14.79 -8.31 0.24
CA LEU A 50 -13.65 -9.08 -0.25
C LEU A 50 -13.90 -9.74 -1.61
N SER A 51 -15.11 -10.20 -1.89
CA SER A 51 -15.44 -10.77 -3.21
C SER A 51 -15.53 -9.72 -4.33
N ALA A 52 -15.69 -8.44 -3.96
CA ALA A 52 -15.72 -7.32 -4.89
C ALA A 52 -14.33 -6.69 -5.11
N VAL A 53 -13.32 -7.05 -4.31
CA VAL A 53 -11.95 -6.55 -4.43
C VAL A 53 -11.42 -6.81 -5.85
N PRO A 54 -10.92 -5.79 -6.57
CA PRO A 54 -10.30 -6.01 -7.87
C PRO A 54 -9.11 -6.96 -7.75
N PRO A 55 -8.94 -7.93 -8.67
CA PRO A 55 -7.71 -8.70 -8.72
C PRO A 55 -6.55 -7.76 -9.03
N LEU A 56 -5.39 -8.00 -8.39
CA LEU A 56 -4.16 -7.34 -8.81
C LEU A 56 -3.80 -7.82 -10.23
N PRO A 57 -3.23 -6.94 -11.07
CA PRO A 57 -2.80 -7.34 -12.41
C PRO A 57 -1.80 -8.49 -12.34
N GLU A 58 -2.15 -9.62 -12.96
CA GLU A 58 -1.26 -10.79 -13.08
C GLU A 58 -0.08 -10.47 -14.00
N GLY A 59 1.10 -10.99 -13.67
CA GLY A 59 2.28 -10.91 -14.54
C GLY A 59 3.14 -9.65 -14.38
N ALA A 60 2.80 -8.72 -13.48
CA ALA A 60 3.74 -7.68 -13.09
C ALA A 60 4.84 -8.28 -12.21
N GLN A 61 6.09 -8.26 -12.68
CA GLN A 61 7.25 -8.54 -11.82
C GLN A 61 7.18 -7.57 -10.63
N ARG A 62 7.24 -8.07 -9.39
CA ARG A 62 7.16 -7.18 -8.23
C ARG A 62 8.38 -6.26 -8.23
N ARG A 63 8.23 -5.03 -7.73
CA ARG A 63 9.33 -4.06 -7.64
C ARG A 63 10.59 -4.68 -7.03
N ASP A 64 10.45 -5.46 -5.95
CA ASP A 64 11.56 -6.19 -5.32
C ASP A 64 12.18 -7.27 -6.20
N ASP A 65 11.37 -7.99 -6.98
CA ASP A 65 11.87 -9.01 -7.93
C ASP A 65 12.66 -8.34 -9.08
N VAL A 66 12.28 -7.11 -9.47
CA VAL A 66 13.06 -6.30 -10.43
C VAL A 66 14.39 -5.87 -9.81
N LEU A 67 14.37 -5.31 -8.60
CA LEU A 67 15.58 -4.87 -7.91
C LEU A 67 16.57 -6.03 -7.69
N ALA A 68 16.06 -7.19 -7.26
CA ALA A 68 16.88 -8.39 -7.08
C ALA A 68 17.48 -8.88 -8.41
N GLY A 69 16.69 -8.83 -9.50
CA GLY A 69 17.17 -9.22 -10.84
C GLY A 69 18.20 -8.27 -11.44
N LEU A 70 18.22 -7.00 -11.02
CA LEU A 70 19.21 -5.99 -11.43
C LEU A 70 20.50 -6.01 -10.60
N GLY A 71 20.59 -6.86 -9.58
CA GLY A 71 21.77 -6.97 -8.72
C GLY A 71 23.05 -7.32 -9.48
N ALA A 72 24.20 -6.91 -8.94
CA ALA A 72 25.50 -7.19 -9.54
C ALA A 72 25.86 -8.69 -9.49
N THR A 73 26.10 -9.30 -10.65
CA THR A 73 26.42 -10.74 -10.78
C THR A 73 27.88 -11.04 -11.14
N THR A 74 28.65 -10.02 -11.53
CA THR A 74 30.08 -10.16 -11.89
C THR A 74 30.98 -9.47 -10.87
N ALA A 75 32.23 -9.92 -10.75
CA ALA A 75 33.20 -9.33 -9.81
C ALA A 75 33.39 -7.82 -10.04
N ASP A 76 33.48 -7.38 -11.30
CA ASP A 76 33.63 -5.97 -11.64
C ASP A 76 32.39 -5.15 -11.27
N ALA A 77 31.19 -5.71 -11.49
CA ALA A 77 29.94 -5.06 -11.11
C ALA A 77 29.82 -4.95 -9.58
N ILE A 78 30.21 -6.00 -8.85
CA ILE A 78 30.23 -6.01 -7.39
C ILE A 78 31.21 -4.95 -6.87
N ALA A 79 32.42 -4.88 -7.43
CA ALA A 79 33.41 -3.87 -7.04
C ALA A 79 32.91 -2.44 -7.29
N ARG A 80 32.25 -2.21 -8.42
CA ARG A 80 31.62 -0.91 -8.73
C ARG A 80 30.49 -0.58 -7.75
N MET A 81 29.65 -1.56 -7.43
CA MET A 81 28.57 -1.39 -6.47
C MET A 81 29.10 -1.03 -5.08
N GLN A 82 30.09 -1.78 -4.57
CA GLN A 82 30.76 -1.48 -3.30
C GLN A 82 31.41 -0.09 -3.28
N HIS A 83 32.00 0.34 -4.40
CA HIS A 83 32.55 1.68 -4.52
C HIS A 83 31.46 2.76 -4.41
N GLU A 84 30.32 2.58 -5.08
CA GLU A 84 29.17 3.50 -4.95
C GLU A 84 28.57 3.48 -3.55
N GLN A 85 28.51 2.33 -2.87
CA GLN A 85 28.10 2.26 -1.46
C GLN A 85 29.01 3.11 -0.56
N GLY A 86 30.32 3.08 -0.80
CA GLY A 86 31.28 3.94 -0.11
C GLY A 86 30.98 5.43 -0.29
N LYS A 87 30.63 5.86 -1.51
CA LYS A 87 30.23 7.25 -1.79
C LYS A 87 28.90 7.61 -1.12
N VAL A 88 27.92 6.70 -1.12
CA VAL A 88 26.62 6.92 -0.47
C VAL A 88 26.81 7.12 1.03
N ARG A 89 27.60 6.26 1.70
CA ARG A 89 27.94 6.44 3.12
C ARG A 89 28.60 7.80 3.37
N ALA A 90 29.60 8.16 2.57
CA ALA A 90 30.27 9.46 2.71
C ALA A 90 29.32 10.66 2.55
N LEU A 91 28.32 10.57 1.65
CA LEU A 91 27.30 11.61 1.49
C LEU A 91 26.35 11.68 2.69
N LEU A 92 25.96 10.53 3.24
CA LEU A 92 25.14 10.45 4.46
C LEU A 92 25.90 11.02 5.67
N ASP A 93 27.17 10.67 5.83
CA ASP A 93 28.04 11.18 6.90
C ASP A 93 28.26 12.70 6.79
N ALA A 94 28.26 13.23 5.56
CA ALA A 94 28.27 14.67 5.29
C ALA A 94 26.91 15.35 5.55
N GLY A 95 25.90 14.62 6.03
CA GLY A 95 24.57 15.13 6.37
C GLY A 95 23.61 15.27 5.18
N ARG A 96 23.94 14.70 4.02
CA ARG A 96 23.04 14.77 2.86
C ARG A 96 21.85 13.81 3.03
N PRO A 97 20.60 14.26 2.87
CA PRO A 97 19.43 13.40 3.03
C PRO A 97 19.38 12.27 1.98
N LEU A 98 19.04 11.05 2.40
CA LEU A 98 19.00 9.87 1.52
C LEU A 98 18.09 10.08 0.30
N GLY A 99 16.93 10.70 0.47
CA GLY A 99 16.03 11.01 -0.65
C GLY A 99 16.68 11.89 -1.73
N GLN A 100 17.53 12.85 -1.35
CA GLN A 100 18.27 13.67 -2.32
C GLN A 100 19.40 12.89 -3.01
N ILE A 101 20.02 11.94 -2.30
CA ILE A 101 21.03 11.06 -2.88
C ILE A 101 20.37 10.18 -3.95
N ILE A 102 19.22 9.57 -3.64
CA ILE A 102 18.43 8.76 -4.59
C ILE A 102 18.01 9.59 -5.80
N ALA A 103 17.42 10.78 -5.59
CA ALA A 103 16.95 11.63 -6.67
C ALA A 103 18.05 12.05 -7.67
N SER A 104 19.30 12.09 -7.22
CA SER A 104 20.47 12.43 -8.06
C SER A 104 21.34 11.23 -8.44
N ALA A 105 20.91 10.01 -8.08
CA ALA A 105 21.64 8.79 -8.39
C ALA A 105 21.56 8.47 -9.89
N ASP A 106 22.63 7.92 -10.43
CA ASP A 106 22.60 7.10 -11.65
C ASP A 106 22.08 5.69 -11.30
N ASP A 107 21.96 4.84 -12.31
CA ASP A 107 21.45 3.47 -12.17
C ASP A 107 22.26 2.63 -11.19
N VAL A 108 23.59 2.68 -11.30
CA VAL A 108 24.50 1.93 -10.42
C VAL A 108 24.41 2.42 -8.98
N ARG A 109 24.39 3.74 -8.73
CA ARG A 109 24.26 4.27 -7.38
C ARG A 109 22.88 3.97 -6.80
N ALA A 110 21.82 4.02 -7.60
CA ALA A 110 20.48 3.67 -7.15
C ALA A 110 20.43 2.20 -6.68
N LEU A 111 20.97 1.27 -7.46
CA LEU A 111 21.08 -0.15 -7.07
C LEU A 111 21.97 -0.34 -5.84
N ALA A 112 23.09 0.37 -5.76
CA ALA A 112 23.96 0.34 -4.59
C ALA A 112 23.23 0.80 -3.31
N ILE A 113 22.32 1.76 -3.40
CA ILE A 113 21.47 2.20 -2.28
C ILE A 113 20.49 1.10 -1.87
N ALA A 114 19.83 0.43 -2.81
CA ALA A 114 18.90 -0.66 -2.52
C ALA A 114 19.59 -1.88 -1.87
N ASP A 115 20.85 -2.15 -2.20
CA ASP A 115 21.67 -3.19 -1.56
C ASP A 115 22.17 -2.74 -0.17
N LEU A 116 22.51 -1.45 -0.03
CA LEU A 116 23.07 -0.90 1.20
C LEU A 116 22.05 -0.72 2.32
N VAL A 117 20.80 -0.37 1.99
CA VAL A 117 19.82 0.19 2.94
C VAL A 117 19.60 -0.68 4.18
N GLU A 118 19.54 -2.00 4.03
CA GLU A 118 19.31 -2.94 5.14
C GLU A 118 20.44 -2.93 6.18
N THR A 119 21.62 -2.44 5.82
CA THR A 119 22.82 -2.41 6.67
C THR A 119 23.14 -1.03 7.24
N LEU A 120 22.32 -0.02 6.94
CA LEU A 120 22.52 1.33 7.46
C LEU A 120 22.21 1.36 8.97
N PRO A 121 23.06 1.97 9.82
CA PRO A 121 22.84 2.02 11.26
C PRO A 121 21.46 2.57 11.65
N GLN A 122 21.03 3.66 11.00
CA GLN A 122 19.72 4.27 11.24
C GLN A 122 18.52 3.36 10.90
N VAL A 123 18.71 2.35 10.05
CA VAL A 123 17.68 1.35 9.71
C VAL A 123 17.72 0.22 10.74
N LEU A 124 18.91 -0.27 11.08
CA LEU A 124 19.11 -1.33 12.08
C LEU A 124 18.66 -0.94 13.48
N ASP A 125 18.87 0.32 13.87
CA ASP A 125 18.51 0.84 15.19
C ASP A 125 17.02 1.25 15.29
N SER A 126 16.30 1.25 14.17
CA SER A 126 14.90 1.69 14.10
C SER A 126 13.92 0.55 14.33
N LYS A 127 12.88 0.81 15.14
CA LYS A 127 11.73 -0.11 15.29
C LYS A 127 10.91 -0.25 13.99
N SER A 128 11.04 0.71 13.08
CA SER A 128 10.40 0.74 11.76
C SER A 128 11.40 0.37 10.63
N GLY A 129 12.49 -0.33 10.93
CA GLY A 129 13.53 -0.66 9.94
C GLY A 129 12.97 -1.28 8.66
N ALA A 130 12.03 -2.22 8.77
CA ALA A 130 11.38 -2.87 7.63
C ALA A 130 10.58 -1.88 6.75
N GLU A 131 9.86 -0.93 7.37
CA GLU A 131 9.10 0.10 6.66
C GLU A 131 10.05 1.04 5.92
N ILE A 132 11.16 1.43 6.55
CA ILE A 132 12.19 2.27 5.93
C ILE A 132 12.84 1.57 4.74
N VAL A 133 13.16 0.29 4.85
CA VAL A 133 13.72 -0.50 3.73
C VAL A 133 12.75 -0.52 2.56
N ALA A 134 11.47 -0.79 2.81
CA ALA A 134 10.45 -0.82 1.78
C ALA A 134 10.29 0.55 1.09
N GLU A 135 10.25 1.64 1.86
CA GLU A 135 10.15 3.00 1.32
C GLU A 135 11.37 3.35 0.45
N VAL A 136 12.58 3.09 0.93
CA VAL A 136 13.81 3.37 0.19
C VAL A 136 13.90 2.54 -1.09
N ARG A 137 13.53 1.26 -1.05
CA ARG A 137 13.48 0.41 -2.25
C ARG A 137 12.43 0.90 -3.24
N GLY A 138 11.28 1.39 -2.77
CA GLY A 138 10.28 2.06 -3.60
C GLY A 138 10.85 3.27 -4.33
N LEU A 139 11.53 4.18 -3.61
CA LEU A 139 12.16 5.37 -4.19
C LEU A 139 13.28 5.02 -5.19
N VAL A 140 14.09 4.00 -4.88
CA VAL A 140 15.13 3.51 -5.81
C VAL A 140 14.50 2.96 -7.08
N PHE A 141 13.46 2.14 -6.95
CA PHE A 141 12.74 1.59 -8.09
C PHE A 141 12.18 2.71 -8.99
N ASP A 142 11.51 3.70 -8.39
CA ASP A 142 10.95 4.84 -9.13
C ASP A 142 12.06 5.62 -9.85
N ARG A 143 13.22 5.81 -9.20
CA ARG A 143 14.39 6.43 -9.82
C ARG A 143 14.94 5.65 -11.01
N LEU A 144 15.02 4.32 -10.91
CA LEU A 144 15.47 3.47 -12.02
C LEU A 144 14.50 3.55 -13.21
N ALA A 145 13.20 3.61 -12.93
CA ALA A 145 12.19 3.81 -13.96
C ALA A 145 12.31 5.21 -14.61
N ASP A 146 12.61 6.27 -13.84
CA ASP A 146 12.90 7.61 -14.37
C ASP A 146 14.16 7.66 -15.23
N LEU A 147 15.16 6.85 -14.91
CA LEU A 147 16.38 6.69 -15.70
C LEU A 147 16.18 5.83 -16.96
N GLY A 148 15.00 5.25 -17.16
CA GLY A 148 14.67 4.44 -18.34
C GLY A 148 15.19 3.00 -18.28
N VAL A 149 15.48 2.46 -17.10
CA VAL A 149 15.84 1.05 -16.94
C VAL A 149 14.62 0.20 -17.31
N GLU A 150 14.72 -0.55 -18.41
CA GLU A 150 13.58 -1.19 -19.10
C GLU A 150 12.71 -2.03 -18.16
N ALA A 151 13.31 -2.87 -17.30
CA ALA A 151 12.58 -3.72 -16.36
C ALA A 151 11.77 -2.90 -15.33
N ALA A 152 12.34 -1.79 -14.83
CA ALA A 152 11.65 -0.91 -13.88
C ALA A 152 10.58 -0.05 -14.57
N ALA A 153 10.90 0.51 -15.75
CA ALA A 153 9.96 1.28 -16.55
C ALA A 153 8.75 0.44 -16.97
N GLY A 154 8.95 -0.80 -17.41
CA GLY A 154 7.88 -1.70 -17.80
C GLY A 154 6.92 -2.03 -16.66
N VAL A 155 7.45 -2.31 -15.46
CA VAL A 155 6.61 -2.52 -14.27
C VAL A 155 5.88 -1.25 -13.89
N ARG A 156 6.54 -0.08 -13.91
CA ARG A 156 5.89 1.20 -13.63
C ARG A 156 4.76 1.50 -14.60
N ASP A 157 4.93 1.20 -15.89
CA ASP A 157 3.88 1.39 -16.90
C ASP A 157 2.66 0.50 -16.63
N VAL A 158 2.89 -0.74 -16.19
CA VAL A 158 1.80 -1.65 -15.79
C VAL A 158 1.11 -1.13 -14.53
N GLU A 159 1.86 -0.69 -13.54
CA GLU A 159 1.30 -0.09 -12.32
C GLU A 159 0.48 1.15 -12.64
N GLN A 160 0.97 2.05 -13.50
CA GLN A 160 0.24 3.25 -13.92
C GLN A 160 -1.04 2.91 -14.70
N LYS A 161 -0.98 1.96 -15.64
CA LYS A 161 -2.16 1.49 -16.39
C LYS A 161 -3.23 0.89 -15.49
N ASN A 162 -2.83 0.28 -14.38
CA ASN A 162 -3.71 -0.39 -13.43
C ASN A 162 -3.85 0.37 -12.11
N ALA A 163 -3.42 1.64 -12.05
CA ALA A 163 -3.39 2.42 -10.82
C ALA A 163 -4.74 2.46 -10.10
N PRO A 164 -5.89 2.64 -10.79
CA PRO A 164 -7.19 2.58 -10.12
C PRO A 164 -7.44 1.22 -9.46
N ALA A 165 -7.18 0.11 -10.17
CA ALA A 165 -7.42 -1.24 -9.64
C ALA A 165 -6.52 -1.54 -8.44
N ILE A 166 -5.25 -1.13 -8.48
CA ILE A 166 -4.29 -1.30 -7.38
C ILE A 166 -4.71 -0.48 -6.15
N ALA A 167 -5.08 0.78 -6.35
CA ALA A 167 -5.53 1.67 -5.28
C ALA A 167 -6.81 1.14 -4.61
N TRP A 168 -7.81 0.74 -5.41
CA TRP A 168 -9.03 0.13 -4.91
C TRP A 168 -8.79 -1.22 -4.21
N HIS A 169 -7.89 -2.05 -4.73
CA HIS A 169 -7.53 -3.32 -4.09
C HIS A 169 -7.02 -3.09 -2.66
N ARG A 170 -6.07 -2.16 -2.51
CA ARG A 170 -5.50 -1.80 -1.21
C ARG A 170 -6.58 -1.25 -0.27
N ALA A 171 -7.32 -0.24 -0.71
CA ALA A 171 -8.33 0.40 0.12
C ALA A 171 -9.41 -0.60 0.58
N MET A 172 -9.96 -1.41 -0.33
CA MET A 172 -10.99 -2.40 0.01
C MET A 172 -10.47 -3.52 0.94
N THR A 173 -9.22 -3.95 0.75
CA THR A 173 -8.59 -4.97 1.63
C THR A 173 -8.34 -4.41 3.02
N GLU A 174 -7.85 -3.17 3.15
CA GLU A 174 -7.70 -2.49 4.43
C GLU A 174 -9.06 -2.27 5.11
N THR A 175 -10.07 -1.78 4.37
CA THR A 175 -11.44 -1.60 4.87
C THR A 175 -12.06 -2.90 5.38
N ALA A 176 -11.79 -4.04 4.72
CA ALA A 176 -12.29 -5.34 5.15
C ALA A 176 -11.59 -5.89 6.41
N ALA A 177 -10.35 -5.46 6.69
CA ALA A 177 -9.56 -5.95 7.81
C ALA A 177 -10.07 -5.49 9.18
N GLY A 178 -10.88 -4.42 9.23
CA GLY A 178 -11.68 -4.11 10.41
C GLY A 178 -11.81 -2.64 10.76
N SER A 179 -10.97 -1.76 10.22
CA SER A 179 -11.13 -0.30 10.29
C SER A 179 -11.46 0.25 8.91
N ASP A 180 -11.85 1.51 8.80
CA ASP A 180 -11.77 2.16 7.49
C ASP A 180 -10.33 2.10 6.96
N ALA A 181 -10.17 2.18 5.63
CA ALA A 181 -8.84 2.17 5.04
C ALA A 181 -8.02 3.36 5.54
N THR A 182 -6.70 3.21 5.55
CA THR A 182 -5.82 4.31 5.97
C THR A 182 -5.99 5.53 5.08
N VAL A 183 -5.70 6.72 5.61
CA VAL A 183 -5.69 7.96 4.82
C VAL A 183 -4.78 7.83 3.59
N ALA A 184 -3.66 7.12 3.72
CA ALA A 184 -2.75 6.85 2.61
C ALA A 184 -3.42 6.02 1.50
N ALA A 185 -4.14 4.95 1.84
CA ALA A 185 -4.88 4.14 0.87
C ALA A 185 -5.99 4.95 0.18
N TRP A 186 -6.71 5.78 0.93
CA TRP A 186 -7.71 6.67 0.35
C TRP A 186 -7.12 7.77 -0.54
N GLN A 187 -5.94 8.29 -0.20
CA GLN A 187 -5.19 9.22 -1.06
C GLN A 187 -4.71 8.54 -2.35
N ASP A 188 -4.33 7.26 -2.31
CA ASP A 188 -4.02 6.48 -3.51
C ASP A 188 -5.26 6.37 -4.42
N VAL A 189 -6.43 6.09 -3.85
CA VAL A 189 -7.70 6.05 -4.61
C VAL A 189 -8.04 7.42 -5.19
N TYR A 190 -7.97 8.49 -4.40
CA TYR A 190 -8.21 9.86 -4.90
C TYR A 190 -7.28 10.24 -6.06
N ARG A 191 -5.99 9.87 -5.98
CA ARG A 191 -5.03 10.14 -7.06
C ARG A 191 -5.31 9.34 -8.33
N ALA A 192 -5.71 8.08 -8.19
CA ALA A 192 -5.89 7.17 -9.31
C ALA A 192 -7.30 7.22 -9.92
N ASP A 193 -8.32 7.51 -9.11
CA ASP A 193 -9.74 7.52 -9.46
C ASP A 193 -10.51 8.57 -8.61
N PRO A 194 -10.38 9.86 -8.94
CA PRO A 194 -11.05 10.93 -8.19
C PRO A 194 -12.57 10.79 -8.19
N GLU A 195 -13.17 10.35 -9.31
CA GLU A 195 -14.63 10.20 -9.43
C GLU A 195 -15.14 9.08 -8.51
N GLY A 196 -14.50 7.92 -8.52
CA GLY A 196 -14.85 6.83 -7.59
C GLY A 196 -14.60 7.19 -6.12
N TYR A 197 -13.55 7.97 -5.84
CA TYR A 197 -13.32 8.51 -4.50
C TYR A 197 -14.45 9.42 -4.03
N GLU A 198 -14.89 10.37 -4.87
CA GLU A 198 -15.97 11.31 -4.53
C GLU A 198 -17.28 10.58 -4.24
N VAL A 199 -17.60 9.53 -4.99
CA VAL A 199 -18.72 8.63 -4.70
C VAL A 199 -18.57 8.10 -3.26
N VAL A 200 -17.45 7.52 -2.88
CA VAL A 200 -17.31 7.04 -1.49
C VAL A 200 -17.36 8.20 -0.48
N ARG A 201 -16.72 9.36 -0.79
CA ARG A 201 -16.68 10.58 0.04
C ARG A 201 -18.05 11.13 0.41
N GLU A 202 -18.98 11.19 -0.54
CA GLU A 202 -20.35 11.68 -0.27
C GLU A 202 -21.12 10.82 0.74
N GLY A 203 -20.71 9.57 0.97
CA GLY A 203 -21.28 8.69 1.98
C GLY A 203 -20.65 8.82 3.38
N PHE A 204 -19.66 9.70 3.58
CA PHE A 204 -18.85 9.79 4.80
C PHE A 204 -19.34 10.78 5.88
N ASP A 205 -20.59 11.24 5.85
CA ASP A 205 -21.11 12.12 6.92
C ASP A 205 -21.24 11.39 8.27
N GLY A 206 -20.09 11.19 8.94
CA GLY A 206 -19.91 11.21 10.40
C GLY A 206 -20.04 9.92 11.20
N GLN A 207 -20.40 8.76 10.64
CA GLN A 207 -20.92 7.65 11.46
C GLN A 207 -20.10 6.36 11.56
N VAL A 208 -18.94 6.19 10.91
CA VAL A 208 -18.27 4.86 10.91
C VAL A 208 -17.18 4.74 12.00
N ASP A 209 -16.38 5.78 12.22
CA ASP A 209 -15.21 5.71 13.12
C ASP A 209 -15.57 5.65 14.62
N GLU A 210 -16.74 6.18 15.00
CA GLU A 210 -17.21 6.16 16.39
C GLU A 210 -17.69 4.77 16.85
N TRP A 211 -18.13 3.93 15.90
CA TRP A 211 -18.78 2.65 16.21
C TRP A 211 -17.81 1.48 16.25
N THR A 212 -16.85 1.43 15.32
CA THR A 212 -15.77 0.41 15.35
C THR A 212 -14.98 0.49 16.66
N ARG A 213 -14.71 1.71 17.14
CA ARG A 213 -14.02 1.96 18.41
C ARG A 213 -14.82 1.47 19.64
N ARG A 214 -16.16 1.42 19.56
CA ARG A 214 -17.03 0.89 20.63
C ARG A 214 -17.07 -0.63 20.68
N LEU A 215 -16.87 -1.31 19.55
CA LEU A 215 -16.85 -2.77 19.47
C LEU A 215 -15.53 -3.37 19.99
N ASP A 216 -14.40 -2.71 19.74
CA ASP A 216 -13.09 -3.20 20.24
C ASP A 216 -12.92 -3.03 21.76
N LEU A 217 -13.83 -2.30 22.41
CA LEU A 217 -13.81 -2.01 23.85
C LEU A 217 -14.86 -2.82 24.65
N ALA A 218 -15.66 -3.66 24.00
CA ALA A 218 -16.74 -4.46 24.61
C ALA A 218 -16.43 -5.95 24.56
#